data_AF-A0A857GKD3-F1
#
_entry.id   AF-A0A857GKD3-F1
#
_cell.length_a   1.000
_cell.length_b   1.000
_cell.length_c   1.000
_cell.angle_alpha   90.00
_cell.angle_beta   90.00
_cell.angle_gamma   90.00
#
_symmetry.space_group_name_H-M   'P 1'
#
loop_
_entity.id
_entity.type
_entity.pdbx_description
1 polymer ?
#
loop_
_entity_poly.entity_id
_entity_poly.type
_entity_poly.pdbx_seq_one_letter_code
_entity_poly.pdbx_strand_id
1 'polypeptide(L)'
;MSQAPLQQFYIPEEQSVYLLSHHDARKLKDWVALCQAQLAQLGYSNIELIGKGAYGFVFAGSAWQQGVKAHYVFKFSRITLPTHLQERLEEEAFMLDQVSHPRIPKLIAYQRSRGQSILVMERAPGWNLEQVSLKQGRLTPRLIVRIAAQLADILQALRRETGPNARPVVHGDIKPSNLVFDATCEAIALIDWGSSVFAQLDETLQFVGANVMELMSDNLQQTNARLGDVYFIGEEQLNGALSSPRFDEQGAAGTLYALASAQSCRFGHRAIPASALGLPIEFARTLDGMLDPDPQVRRKAGDYFIREMPRMAKLVMVDLPIAPQAPLVPVWGKGLRRPASQEIDTVVYSSRKAFLREASAEETLNDVNDVQLDRYYKQFMQGMGETEKAFLASVSRLGKYPVVGGLAVRWEREGVYIDSSLNLHDPALKPAFIEAVNNMVHLARAIHRQGVFKSCLFNARQTLHLERASPEEAFHCQPEMAINYEVSAVPEMEDRTRQHSYFEDGPDPEELLVLPDTIMQLLQRLNEIHHTGMIIFEALPKHLKIHSYYRLLDPQREQEFRSLLSRMLAAVSQIEGLGVSGFMKMPYKDTRFFTHLERQPEHFYPKDPKEYVRKSALPAPPR
;
A
#
# COMPACT_ATOMS: atom_id res chain seq x y z
N MET A 1 -34.28 -11.44 8.78
CA MET A 1 -33.99 -11.31 7.34
C MET A 1 -32.50 -11.18 7.20
N SER A 2 -31.87 -12.18 6.60
CA SER A 2 -30.43 -12.30 6.39
C SER A 2 -29.95 -11.16 5.49
N GLN A 3 -29.15 -10.24 6.04
CA GLN A 3 -28.43 -9.25 5.24
C GLN A 3 -27.46 -9.99 4.33
N ALA A 4 -27.51 -9.69 3.03
CA ALA A 4 -26.59 -10.27 2.06
C ALA A 4 -25.15 -9.79 2.37
N PRO A 5 -24.18 -10.70 2.51
CA PRO A 5 -22.80 -10.33 2.82
C PRO A 5 -22.18 -9.62 1.61
N LEU A 6 -21.60 -8.45 1.84
CA LEU A 6 -20.76 -7.77 0.84
C LEU A 6 -19.50 -8.61 0.62
N GLN A 7 -19.45 -9.34 -0.49
CA GLN A 7 -18.29 -10.10 -0.90
C GLN A 7 -17.99 -9.77 -2.36
N GLN A 8 -16.74 -9.36 -2.65
CA GLN A 8 -15.90 -9.89 -3.74
C GLN A 8 -14.95 -8.92 -4.46
N PHE A 9 -14.88 -7.62 -4.09
CA PHE A 9 -13.80 -6.75 -4.59
C PHE A 9 -13.10 -6.03 -3.46
N TYR A 10 -11.78 -5.96 -3.56
CA TYR A 10 -10.95 -5.27 -2.60
C TYR A 10 -10.46 -3.95 -3.12
N ILE A 11 -10.65 -2.93 -2.29
CA ILE A 11 -10.13 -1.59 -2.49
C ILE A 11 -9.21 -1.31 -1.30
N PRO A 12 -7.92 -0.96 -1.53
CA PRO A 12 -7.00 -0.54 -0.48
C PRO A 12 -7.60 0.55 0.43
N GLU A 13 -7.27 0.52 1.72
CA GLU A 13 -7.83 1.43 2.74
C GLU A 13 -7.55 2.90 2.41
N GLU A 14 -6.36 3.20 1.93
CA GLU A 14 -5.93 4.53 1.49
C GLU A 14 -6.80 5.10 0.34
N GLN A 15 -7.41 4.21 -0.45
CA GLN A 15 -8.25 4.55 -1.61
C GLN A 15 -9.74 4.63 -1.26
N SER A 16 -10.14 4.21 -0.05
CA SER A 16 -11.54 4.23 0.41
C SER A 16 -12.13 5.64 0.54
N VAL A 17 -11.28 6.66 0.69
CA VAL A 17 -11.70 8.07 0.79
C VAL A 17 -12.38 8.55 -0.49
N TYR A 18 -11.97 8.04 -1.65
CA TYR A 18 -12.61 8.36 -2.94
C TYR A 18 -13.94 7.63 -3.13
N LEU A 19 -14.27 6.69 -2.25
CA LEU A 19 -15.55 6.01 -2.21
C LEU A 19 -16.54 6.67 -1.25
N LEU A 20 -16.13 7.73 -0.55
CA LEU A 20 -17.00 8.49 0.35
C LEU A 20 -18.11 9.17 -0.44
N SER A 21 -19.31 9.22 0.16
CA SER A 21 -20.42 9.97 -0.42
C SER A 21 -20.04 11.46 -0.60
N HIS A 22 -20.70 12.14 -1.55
CA HIS A 22 -20.54 13.59 -1.72
C HIS A 22 -20.78 14.38 -0.41
N HIS A 23 -21.65 13.86 0.45
CA HIS A 23 -21.96 14.45 1.75
C HIS A 23 -20.80 14.33 2.74
N ASP A 24 -20.13 13.19 2.79
CA ASP A 24 -19.01 12.93 3.71
C ASP A 24 -17.74 13.68 3.29
N ALA A 25 -17.49 13.79 1.97
CA ALA A 25 -16.40 14.60 1.43
C ALA A 25 -16.55 16.09 1.81
N ARG A 26 -17.79 16.62 1.78
CA ARG A 26 -18.07 18.01 2.19
C ARG A 26 -17.85 18.22 3.69
N LYS A 27 -18.35 17.33 4.54
CA LYS A 27 -18.13 17.37 5.99
C LYS A 27 -16.65 17.36 6.35
N LEU A 28 -15.86 16.52 5.68
CA LEU A 28 -14.42 16.45 5.87
C LEU A 28 -13.75 17.79 5.55
N LYS A 29 -14.10 18.40 4.41
CA LYS A 29 -13.54 19.68 3.98
C LYS A 29 -13.84 20.81 4.97
N ASP A 30 -15.09 20.88 5.43
CA ASP A 30 -15.53 21.89 6.40
C ASP A 30 -14.79 21.71 7.75
N TRP A 31 -14.60 20.46 8.18
CA TRP A 31 -13.87 20.15 9.40
C TRP A 31 -12.36 20.50 9.30
N VAL A 32 -11.72 20.19 8.17
CA VAL A 32 -10.32 20.56 7.92
C VAL A 32 -10.12 22.07 7.99
N ALA A 33 -11.03 22.85 7.37
CA ALA A 33 -10.99 24.31 7.41
C ALA A 33 -11.14 24.86 8.85
N LEU A 34 -12.01 24.25 9.65
CA LEU A 34 -12.19 24.62 11.06
C LEU A 34 -10.90 24.41 11.86
N CYS A 35 -10.24 23.25 11.71
CA CYS A 35 -8.99 22.96 12.40
C CYS A 35 -7.86 23.88 11.98
N GLN A 36 -7.75 24.20 10.69
CA GLN A 36 -6.78 25.19 10.19
C GLN A 36 -7.01 26.57 10.82
N ALA A 37 -8.26 27.02 10.92
CA ALA A 37 -8.59 28.31 11.53
C ALA A 37 -8.25 28.34 13.04
N GLN A 38 -8.54 27.26 13.77
CA GLN A 38 -8.23 27.16 15.21
C GLN A 38 -6.71 27.15 15.46
N LEU A 39 -5.95 26.36 14.70
CA LEU A 39 -4.50 26.34 14.81
C LEU A 39 -3.89 27.70 14.44
N ALA A 40 -4.46 28.42 13.47
CA ALA A 40 -4.03 29.77 13.13
C ALA A 40 -4.27 30.76 14.28
N GLN A 41 -5.41 30.67 14.97
CA GLN A 41 -5.72 31.49 16.16
C GLN A 41 -4.75 31.21 17.33
N LEU A 42 -4.23 29.98 17.42
CA LEU A 42 -3.22 29.59 18.40
C LEU A 42 -1.79 30.04 18.03
N GLY A 43 -1.63 30.80 16.93
CA GLY A 43 -0.34 31.36 16.51
C GLY A 43 0.48 30.47 15.58
N TYR A 44 -0.10 29.38 15.07
CA TYR A 44 0.56 28.52 14.08
C TYR A 44 0.32 29.02 12.65
N SER A 45 1.28 28.75 11.76
CA SER A 45 1.26 29.13 10.35
C SER A 45 1.69 27.97 9.45
N ASN A 46 1.42 28.05 8.15
CA ASN A 46 1.66 26.97 7.17
C ASN A 46 0.97 25.66 7.59
N ILE A 47 -0.32 25.75 7.92
CA ILE A 47 -1.08 24.61 8.44
C ILE A 47 -1.61 23.76 7.30
N GLU A 48 -1.17 22.51 7.25
CA GLU A 48 -1.51 21.55 6.21
C GLU A 48 -2.02 20.25 6.84
N LEU A 49 -3.04 19.64 6.25
CA LEU A 49 -3.43 18.28 6.61
C LEU A 49 -2.41 17.33 5.98
N ILE A 50 -1.68 16.57 6.80
CA ILE A 50 -0.62 15.66 6.35
C ILE A 50 -1.02 14.18 6.46
N GLY A 51 -2.11 13.88 7.17
CA GLY A 51 -2.58 12.50 7.32
C GLY A 51 -4.03 12.42 7.79
N LYS A 52 -4.69 11.34 7.40
CA LYS A 52 -6.04 10.96 7.83
C LYS A 52 -6.03 9.47 8.12
N GLY A 53 -6.53 9.07 9.29
CA GLY A 53 -6.65 7.68 9.68
C GLY A 53 -7.99 7.35 10.32
N ALA A 54 -8.17 6.10 10.74
CA ALA A 54 -9.36 5.62 11.45
C ALA A 54 -9.58 6.37 12.78
N TYR A 55 -8.49 6.71 13.47
CA TYR A 55 -8.53 7.30 14.82
C TYR A 55 -8.59 8.84 14.82
N GLY A 56 -8.28 9.50 13.70
CA GLY A 56 -8.07 10.94 13.73
C GLY A 56 -7.55 11.58 12.46
N PHE A 57 -7.20 12.85 12.62
CA PHE A 57 -6.59 13.69 11.59
C PHE A 57 -5.25 14.23 12.06
N VAL A 58 -4.31 14.36 11.14
CA VAL A 58 -2.94 14.79 11.42
C VAL A 58 -2.63 16.03 10.61
N PHE A 59 -2.29 17.11 11.29
CA PHE A 59 -1.88 18.37 10.68
C PHE A 59 -0.41 18.65 10.95
N ALA A 60 0.26 19.32 10.02
CA ALA A 60 1.51 20.00 10.31
C ALA A 60 1.29 21.50 10.41
N GLY A 61 2.13 22.17 11.20
CA GLY A 61 2.15 23.62 11.31
C GLY A 61 3.52 24.12 11.78
N SER A 62 3.68 25.43 11.81
CA SER A 62 4.93 26.07 12.25
C SER A 62 4.67 27.30 13.10
N ALA A 63 5.51 27.52 14.10
CA ALA A 63 5.48 28.73 14.93
C ALA A 63 6.89 29.27 15.12
N TRP A 64 6.99 30.56 15.44
CA TRP A 64 8.25 31.19 15.80
C TRP A 64 8.43 31.10 17.31
N GLN A 65 9.50 30.42 17.74
CA GLN A 65 9.89 30.34 19.14
C GLN A 65 11.29 30.92 19.29
N GLN A 66 11.43 31.97 20.12
CA GLN A 66 12.73 32.61 20.41
C GLN A 66 13.54 32.98 19.15
N GLY A 67 12.86 33.42 18.08
CA GLY A 67 13.48 33.80 16.81
C GLY A 67 13.81 32.62 15.88
N VAL A 68 13.57 31.37 16.28
CA VAL A 68 13.75 30.17 15.46
C VAL A 68 12.38 29.66 15.01
N LYS A 69 12.26 29.28 13.73
CA LYS A 69 11.04 28.65 13.20
C LYS A 69 11.02 27.17 13.61
N ALA A 70 10.07 26.81 14.46
CA ALA A 70 9.82 25.44 14.88
C ALA A 70 8.66 24.85 14.07
N HIS A 71 8.72 23.54 13.82
CA HIS A 71 7.72 22.80 13.06
C HIS A 71 7.09 21.72 13.94
N TYR A 72 5.77 21.59 13.85
CA TYR A 72 4.98 20.73 14.72
C TYR A 72 4.05 19.82 13.92
N VAL A 73 3.70 18.69 14.54
CA VAL A 73 2.63 17.81 14.11
C VAL A 73 1.54 17.80 15.19
N PHE A 74 0.28 17.88 14.75
CA PHE A 74 -0.91 17.88 15.58
C PHE A 74 -1.77 16.68 15.21
N LYS A 75 -1.94 15.73 16.14
CA LYS A 75 -2.88 14.63 15.99
C LYS A 75 -4.17 14.95 16.75
N PHE A 76 -5.31 14.82 16.09
CA PHE A 76 -6.63 15.08 16.67
C PHE A 76 -7.45 13.79 16.67
N SER A 77 -8.03 13.42 17.82
CA SER A 77 -9.01 12.34 17.84
C SER A 77 -10.33 12.77 17.19
N ARG A 78 -11.04 11.83 16.57
CA ARG A 78 -12.42 12.07 16.13
C ARG A 78 -13.35 12.06 17.35
N ILE A 79 -14.11 13.13 17.57
CA ILE A 79 -15.03 13.30 18.71
C ILE A 79 -16.12 12.22 18.74
N THR A 80 -16.47 11.68 17.56
CA THR A 80 -17.48 10.61 17.41
C THR A 80 -16.99 9.23 17.82
N LEU A 81 -15.69 9.05 18.10
CA LEU A 81 -15.17 7.75 18.51
C LEU A 81 -15.50 7.47 19.99
N PRO A 82 -15.75 6.20 20.34
CA PRO A 82 -15.85 5.76 21.73
C PRO A 82 -14.68 6.24 22.60
N THR A 83 -14.93 6.49 23.89
CA THR A 83 -13.94 7.04 24.83
C THR A 83 -12.63 6.25 24.84
N HIS A 84 -12.68 4.91 24.84
CA HIS A 84 -11.49 4.06 24.81
C HIS A 84 -10.61 4.24 23.55
N LEU A 85 -11.17 4.70 22.43
CA LEU A 85 -10.39 5.05 21.23
C LEU A 85 -9.82 6.46 21.29
N GLN A 86 -10.44 7.36 22.07
CA GLN A 86 -9.89 8.69 22.33
C GLN A 86 -8.73 8.62 23.33
N GLU A 87 -8.82 7.71 24.31
CA GLU A 87 -7.77 7.42 25.30
C GLU A 87 -6.48 6.88 24.66
N ARG A 88 -6.56 6.24 23.49
CA ARG A 88 -5.35 5.82 22.74
C ARG A 88 -4.40 6.97 22.41
N LEU A 89 -4.91 8.18 22.20
CA LEU A 89 -4.06 9.33 21.91
C LEU A 89 -3.30 9.80 23.17
N GLU A 90 -3.87 9.55 24.35
CA GLU A 90 -3.23 9.76 25.65
C GLU A 90 -2.15 8.73 25.90
N GLU A 91 -2.45 7.46 25.65
CA GLU A 91 -1.49 6.36 25.71
C GLU A 91 -0.31 6.61 24.76
N GLU A 92 -0.58 7.04 23.52
CA GLU A 92 0.46 7.43 22.56
C GLU A 92 1.36 8.55 23.11
N ALA A 93 0.77 9.61 23.67
CA ALA A 93 1.52 10.71 24.24
C ALA A 93 2.39 10.26 25.41
N PHE A 94 1.82 9.44 26.30
CA PHE A 94 2.51 8.89 27.46
C PHE A 94 3.72 8.04 27.04
N MET A 95 3.56 7.14 26.07
CA MET A 95 4.64 6.30 25.59
C MET A 95 5.74 7.09 24.89
N LEU A 96 5.39 8.11 24.11
CA LEU A 96 6.37 9.00 23.48
C LEU A 96 7.21 9.76 24.54
N ASP A 97 6.61 10.17 25.64
CA ASP A 97 7.30 10.86 26.75
C ASP A 97 8.35 9.97 27.46
N GLN A 98 8.19 8.65 27.37
CA GLN A 98 9.15 7.71 27.98
C GLN A 98 10.46 7.58 27.20
N VAL A 99 10.54 8.12 25.97
CA VAL A 99 11.68 7.90 25.08
C VAL A 99 12.38 9.20 24.72
N SER A 100 13.69 9.23 24.95
CA SER A 100 14.57 10.35 24.57
C SER A 100 15.66 9.87 23.62
N HIS A 101 15.55 10.25 22.36
CA HIS A 101 16.50 9.87 21.31
C HIS A 101 16.54 10.93 20.18
N PRO A 102 17.70 11.26 19.60
CA PRO A 102 17.81 12.31 18.56
C PRO A 102 17.02 12.02 17.27
N ARG A 103 16.63 10.76 17.04
CA ARG A 103 15.82 10.32 15.89
C ARG A 103 14.36 10.04 16.25
N ILE A 104 13.90 10.51 17.39
CA ILE A 104 12.50 10.40 17.82
C ILE A 104 12.01 11.82 18.12
N PRO A 105 11.00 12.35 17.41
CA PRO A 105 10.52 13.69 17.66
C PRO A 105 9.98 13.83 19.08
N LYS A 106 10.24 14.95 19.75
CA LYS A 106 9.81 15.13 21.13
C LYS A 106 8.31 15.38 21.24
N LEU A 107 7.72 14.87 22.32
CA LEU A 107 6.42 15.34 22.79
C LEU A 107 6.52 16.82 23.17
N ILE A 108 5.58 17.63 22.70
CA ILE A 108 5.48 19.05 23.07
C ILE A 108 4.36 19.25 24.08
N ALA A 109 3.18 18.69 23.81
CA ALA A 109 2.04 18.76 24.71
C ALA A 109 0.99 17.70 24.36
N TYR A 110 0.26 17.23 25.36
CA TYR A 110 -1.02 16.56 25.21
C TYR A 110 -2.11 17.37 25.91
N GLN A 111 -3.25 17.55 25.24
CA GLN A 111 -4.36 18.34 25.77
C GLN A 111 -5.69 17.68 25.45
N ARG A 112 -6.64 17.75 26.39
CA ARG A 112 -8.02 17.35 26.17
C ARG A 112 -8.92 18.58 26.28
N SER A 113 -9.55 18.97 25.18
CA SER A 113 -10.40 20.17 25.10
C SER A 113 -11.76 19.83 24.51
N ARG A 114 -12.84 20.15 25.24
CA ARG A 114 -14.24 19.93 24.82
C ARG A 114 -14.53 18.51 24.30
N GLY A 115 -13.91 17.50 24.91
CA GLY A 115 -14.07 16.09 24.51
C GLY A 115 -13.23 15.65 23.32
N GLN A 116 -12.32 16.50 22.82
CA GLN A 116 -11.34 16.14 21.80
C GLN A 116 -9.93 16.07 22.41
N SER A 117 -9.20 15.01 22.09
CA SER A 117 -7.79 14.85 22.47
C SER A 117 -6.89 15.38 21.36
N ILE A 118 -5.87 16.12 21.75
CA ILE A 118 -4.90 16.76 20.86
C ILE A 118 -3.50 16.41 21.35
N LEU A 119 -2.72 15.75 20.50
CA LEU A 119 -1.32 15.45 20.72
C LEU A 119 -0.47 16.35 19.81
N VAL A 120 0.46 17.10 20.42
CA VAL A 120 1.40 17.99 19.75
C VAL A 120 2.82 17.46 19.94
N MET A 121 3.53 17.27 18.83
CA MET A 121 4.91 16.78 18.81
C MET A 121 5.77 17.58 17.82
N GLU A 122 7.09 17.49 17.95
CA GLU A 122 8.02 18.02 16.95
C GLU A 122 7.78 17.37 15.58
N ARG A 123 7.93 18.13 14.49
CA ARG A 123 7.86 17.59 13.13
C ARG A 123 9.23 17.10 12.68
N ALA A 124 9.33 15.82 12.34
CA ALA A 124 10.49 15.29 11.65
C ALA A 124 10.64 15.91 10.24
N PRO A 125 11.85 16.32 9.83
CA PRO A 125 12.07 16.91 8.51
C PRO A 125 12.05 15.84 7.40
N GLY A 126 11.41 16.15 6.28
CA GLY A 126 11.43 15.33 5.07
C GLY A 126 10.13 14.57 4.79
N TRP A 127 10.26 13.44 4.09
CA TRP A 127 9.14 12.59 3.61
C TRP A 127 9.23 11.22 4.24
N ASN A 128 8.11 10.52 4.43
CA ASN A 128 8.20 9.14 4.90
C ASN A 128 8.87 8.23 3.86
N LEU A 129 9.53 7.16 4.31
CA LEU A 129 10.31 6.28 3.43
C LEU A 129 9.43 5.51 2.44
N GLU A 130 8.14 5.33 2.71
CA GLU A 130 7.20 4.80 1.73
C GLU A 130 7.07 5.73 0.51
N GLN A 131 6.84 7.03 0.75
CA GLN A 131 6.76 8.05 -0.30
C GLN A 131 8.08 8.17 -1.06
N VAL A 132 9.21 8.09 -0.36
CA VAL A 132 10.54 8.09 -0.98
C VAL A 132 10.70 6.87 -1.89
N SER A 133 10.34 5.67 -1.40
CA SER A 133 10.43 4.43 -2.19
C SER A 133 9.47 4.42 -3.38
N LEU A 134 8.27 5.01 -3.28
CA LEU A 134 7.37 5.13 -4.43
C LEU A 134 7.97 6.02 -5.53
N LYS A 135 8.64 7.11 -5.13
CA LYS A 135 9.28 8.05 -6.07
C LYS A 135 10.55 7.50 -6.69
N GLN A 136 11.40 6.86 -5.89
CA GLN A 136 12.75 6.45 -6.30
C GLN A 136 12.84 4.99 -6.73
N GLY A 137 11.87 4.14 -6.38
CA GLY A 137 11.95 2.70 -6.54
C GLY A 137 12.76 2.09 -5.40
N ARG A 138 13.70 1.20 -5.75
CA ARG A 138 14.63 0.60 -4.80
C ARG A 138 15.60 1.65 -4.30
N LEU A 139 15.77 1.74 -2.97
CA LEU A 139 16.83 2.59 -2.42
C LEU A 139 18.20 1.94 -2.64
N THR A 140 19.23 2.77 -2.81
CA THR A 140 20.58 2.26 -3.09
C THR A 140 21.09 1.40 -1.93
N PRO A 141 21.91 0.36 -2.18
CA PRO A 141 22.49 -0.46 -1.12
C PRO A 141 23.20 0.35 -0.03
N ARG A 142 23.88 1.44 -0.42
CA ARG A 142 24.54 2.37 0.51
C ARG A 142 23.52 3.03 1.45
N LEU A 143 22.42 3.55 0.89
CA LEU A 143 21.38 4.20 1.68
C LEU A 143 20.66 3.21 2.59
N ILE A 144 20.37 1.99 2.11
CA ILE A 144 19.78 0.92 2.94
C ILE A 144 20.65 0.60 4.15
N VAL A 145 21.96 0.42 3.96
CA VAL A 145 22.91 0.15 5.07
C VAL A 145 22.95 1.32 6.05
N ARG A 146 22.89 2.57 5.55
CA ARG A 146 22.85 3.77 6.41
C ARG A 146 21.55 3.87 7.21
N ILE A 147 20.40 3.55 6.61
CA ILE A 147 19.10 3.49 7.30
C ILE A 147 19.14 2.37 8.35
N ALA A 148 19.68 1.20 8.00
CA ALA A 148 19.80 0.07 8.91
C ALA A 148 20.63 0.39 10.15
N ALA A 149 21.73 1.13 10.00
CA ALA A 149 22.54 1.60 11.12
C ALA A 149 21.76 2.52 12.07
N GLN A 150 20.96 3.43 11.53
CA GLN A 150 20.14 4.34 12.32
C GLN A 150 18.98 3.62 13.02
N LEU A 151 18.36 2.63 12.35
CA LEU A 151 17.35 1.77 12.96
C LEU A 151 17.95 0.93 14.09
N ALA A 152 19.11 0.32 13.89
CA ALA A 152 19.78 -0.45 14.95
C ALA A 152 20.06 0.41 16.19
N ASP A 153 20.48 1.67 16.01
CA ASP A 153 20.70 2.62 17.11
C ASP A 153 19.38 2.96 17.85
N ILE A 154 18.29 3.20 17.11
CA ILE A 154 16.95 3.39 17.71
C ILE A 154 16.54 2.15 18.50
N LEU A 155 16.63 0.95 17.91
CA LEU A 155 16.24 -0.30 18.57
C LEU A 155 17.08 -0.58 19.81
N GLN A 156 18.37 -0.24 19.81
CA GLN A 156 19.21 -0.31 21.01
C GLN A 156 18.75 0.66 22.08
N ALA A 157 18.35 1.88 21.73
CA ALA A 157 17.83 2.85 22.68
C ALA A 157 16.51 2.37 23.31
N LEU A 158 15.58 1.82 22.52
CA LEU A 158 14.29 1.30 23.01
C LEU A 158 14.44 0.09 23.93
N ARG A 159 15.48 -0.73 23.73
CA ARG A 159 15.82 -1.86 24.61
C ARG A 159 16.36 -1.46 25.97
N ARG A 160 16.97 -0.28 26.08
CA ARG A 160 17.64 0.11 27.32
C ARG A 160 16.60 0.34 28.41
N GLU A 161 16.81 -0.30 29.55
CA GLU A 161 16.07 -0.04 30.78
C GLU A 161 16.56 1.27 31.44
N THR A 162 16.40 2.40 30.76
CA THR A 162 16.84 3.71 31.26
C THR A 162 15.68 4.69 31.29
N GLY A 163 15.25 5.07 32.49
CA GLY A 163 14.15 6.01 32.75
C GLY A 163 13.55 5.83 34.15
N PRO A 164 12.56 6.65 34.56
CA PRO A 164 11.86 6.50 35.85
C PRO A 164 11.13 5.15 35.97
N ASN A 165 10.71 4.60 34.83
CA ASN A 165 10.14 3.26 34.66
C ASN A 165 11.11 2.43 33.82
N ALA A 166 12.09 1.78 34.48
CA ALA A 166 13.13 0.98 33.82
C ALA A 166 12.54 -0.31 33.18
N ARG A 167 11.88 -0.16 32.02
CA ARG A 167 11.36 -1.26 31.20
C ARG A 167 11.62 -0.96 29.72
N PRO A 168 11.97 -1.95 28.89
CA PRO A 168 12.10 -1.75 27.46
C PRO A 168 10.78 -1.26 26.87
N VAL A 169 10.86 -0.43 25.83
CA VAL A 169 9.70 0.04 25.06
C VAL A 169 9.66 -0.72 23.73
N VAL A 170 8.46 -1.14 23.33
CA VAL A 170 8.20 -1.76 22.03
C VAL A 170 7.35 -0.78 21.22
N HIS A 171 7.83 -0.35 20.07
CA HIS A 171 7.08 0.53 19.18
C HIS A 171 5.89 -0.21 18.53
N GLY A 172 6.09 -1.44 18.09
CA GLY A 172 5.04 -2.35 17.59
C GLY A 172 4.52 -2.06 16.18
N ASP A 173 5.04 -1.05 15.47
CA ASP A 173 4.58 -0.70 14.11
C ASP A 173 5.70 -0.04 13.28
N ILE A 174 6.90 -0.62 13.29
CA ILE A 174 8.02 -0.14 12.47
C ILE A 174 7.77 -0.54 11.01
N LYS A 175 7.53 0.47 10.17
CA LYS A 175 7.27 0.34 8.73
C LYS A 175 7.74 1.58 7.96
N PRO A 176 7.91 1.53 6.63
CA PRO A 176 8.36 2.67 5.83
C PRO A 176 7.56 3.97 6.00
N SER A 177 6.23 3.90 6.22
CA SER A 177 5.39 5.09 6.42
C SER A 177 5.58 5.74 7.80
N ASN A 178 6.13 5.02 8.77
CA ASN A 178 6.45 5.51 10.13
C ASN A 178 7.92 5.95 10.29
N LEU A 179 8.69 5.96 9.20
CA LEU A 179 10.06 6.47 9.18
C LEU A 179 10.15 7.69 8.26
N VAL A 180 10.32 8.87 8.84
CA VAL A 180 10.54 10.11 8.09
C VAL A 180 12.00 10.25 7.73
N PHE A 181 12.29 10.54 6.46
CA PHE A 181 13.62 10.64 5.91
C PHE A 181 13.94 12.06 5.44
N ASP A 182 14.99 12.63 6.01
CA ASP A 182 15.59 13.88 5.54
C ASP A 182 16.66 13.56 4.50
N ALA A 183 16.37 13.85 3.23
CA ALA A 183 17.30 13.64 2.12
C ALA A 183 18.56 14.51 2.20
N THR A 184 18.55 15.60 2.98
CA THR A 184 19.68 16.53 3.10
C THR A 184 20.82 15.91 3.91
N CYS A 185 20.48 15.30 5.05
CA CYS A 185 21.44 14.68 5.95
C CYS A 185 21.39 13.15 5.95
N GLU A 186 20.50 12.56 5.13
CA GLU A 186 20.17 11.14 5.08
C GLU A 186 19.88 10.55 6.47
N ALA A 187 19.18 11.33 7.31
CA ALA A 187 18.76 10.90 8.64
C ALA A 187 17.32 10.39 8.61
N ILE A 188 17.03 9.39 9.44
CA ILE A 188 15.66 8.92 9.68
C ILE A 188 15.15 9.43 11.02
N ALA A 189 13.84 9.57 11.15
CA ALA A 189 13.14 9.74 12.40
C ALA A 189 11.98 8.75 12.50
N LEU A 190 11.86 8.07 13.64
CA LEU A 190 10.75 7.16 13.94
C LEU A 190 9.58 7.93 14.55
N ILE A 191 8.41 7.78 13.93
CA ILE A 191 7.18 8.47 14.31
C ILE A 191 6.05 7.46 14.53
N ASP A 192 4.92 7.96 15.03
CA ASP A 192 3.67 7.22 15.24
C ASP A 192 3.71 6.15 16.34
N TRP A 193 3.44 6.58 17.57
CA TRP A 193 3.58 5.76 18.78
C TRP A 193 2.27 5.07 19.18
N GLY A 194 1.25 5.09 18.32
CA GLY A 194 -0.10 4.61 18.65
C GLY A 194 -0.22 3.09 18.88
N SER A 195 0.82 2.31 18.57
CA SER A 195 0.90 0.86 18.87
C SER A 195 1.96 0.52 19.92
N SER A 196 2.56 1.54 20.55
CA SER A 196 3.67 1.35 21.45
C SER A 196 3.21 0.95 22.85
N VAL A 197 3.99 0.07 23.49
CA VAL A 197 3.73 -0.45 24.84
C VAL A 197 5.05 -0.69 25.56
N PHE A 198 5.01 -0.82 26.88
CA PHE A 198 6.13 -1.42 27.59
C PHE A 198 6.25 -2.91 27.23
N ALA A 199 7.49 -3.38 27.12
CA ALA A 199 7.76 -4.78 26.89
C ALA A 199 7.35 -5.61 28.11
N GLN A 200 6.64 -6.70 27.86
CA GLN A 200 6.34 -7.71 28.87
C GLN A 200 7.49 -8.73 29.00
N LEU A 201 8.23 -8.92 27.90
CA LEU A 201 9.39 -9.78 27.83
C LEU A 201 10.63 -9.02 27.35
N ASP A 202 11.81 -9.39 27.82
CA ASP A 202 13.09 -8.87 27.34
C ASP A 202 13.48 -9.50 25.99
N GLU A 203 14.68 -9.17 25.47
CA GLU A 203 15.18 -9.76 24.22
C GLU A 203 15.46 -11.27 24.31
N THR A 204 15.64 -11.81 25.52
CA THR A 204 15.83 -13.24 25.78
C THR A 204 14.52 -13.99 26.02
N LEU A 205 13.39 -13.27 25.94
CA LEU A 205 12.03 -13.73 26.20
C LEU A 205 11.79 -14.11 27.67
N GLN A 206 12.49 -13.47 28.59
CA GLN A 206 12.21 -13.53 30.03
C GLN A 206 11.30 -12.37 30.44
N PHE A 207 10.50 -12.56 31.48
CA PHE A 207 9.59 -11.51 31.96
C PHE A 207 10.34 -10.29 32.48
N VAL A 208 9.90 -9.10 32.05
CA VAL A 208 10.39 -7.82 32.56
C VAL A 208 9.52 -7.40 33.75
N GLY A 209 10.12 -7.29 34.94
CA GLY A 209 9.44 -6.90 36.17
C GLY A 209 9.29 -8.03 37.21
N ALA A 210 9.35 -7.67 38.49
CA ALA A 210 9.65 -8.62 39.57
C ALA A 210 8.47 -9.51 40.03
N ASN A 211 7.22 -9.27 39.62
CA ASN A 211 6.08 -10.03 40.16
C ASN A 211 5.03 -10.41 39.10
N VAL A 212 4.78 -11.73 38.99
CA VAL A 212 3.70 -12.35 38.19
C VAL A 212 2.31 -11.74 38.50
N MET A 213 2.12 -11.23 39.71
CA MET A 213 0.88 -10.61 40.17
C MET A 213 0.61 -9.23 39.52
N GLU A 214 1.65 -8.52 39.10
CA GLU A 214 1.52 -7.22 38.42
C GLU A 214 1.03 -7.42 36.97
N LEU A 215 1.45 -8.50 36.31
CA LEU A 215 0.97 -8.92 34.97
C LEU A 215 -0.51 -9.33 34.95
N MET A 216 -1.10 -9.63 36.12
CA MET A 216 -2.52 -9.93 36.28
C MET A 216 -3.38 -8.68 36.56
N SER A 217 -2.77 -7.49 36.66
CA SER A 217 -3.49 -6.22 36.79
C SER A 217 -3.95 -5.68 35.44
N ASP A 218 -5.09 -4.98 35.40
CA ASP A 218 -5.67 -4.41 34.17
C ASP A 218 -4.70 -3.47 33.42
N ASN A 219 -3.74 -2.85 34.11
CA ASN A 219 -2.74 -1.97 33.51
C ASN A 219 -1.70 -2.70 32.63
N LEU A 220 -1.47 -4.01 32.83
CA LEU A 220 -0.56 -4.83 32.00
C LEU A 220 -1.29 -5.66 30.93
N GLN A 221 -2.63 -5.52 30.83
CA GLN A 221 -3.41 -6.04 29.72
C GLN A 221 -3.32 -5.16 28.45
N GLN A 222 -2.69 -3.98 28.53
CA GLN A 222 -2.31 -3.16 27.38
C GLN A 222 -1.16 -3.82 26.61
N THR A 223 -1.51 -4.84 25.82
CA THR A 223 -0.58 -5.50 24.90
C THR A 223 -0.72 -4.88 23.51
N ASN A 224 0.38 -4.76 22.77
CA ASN A 224 0.33 -4.46 21.34
C ASN A 224 0.06 -5.70 20.48
N ALA A 225 -0.43 -6.78 21.12
CA ALA A 225 -0.91 -7.97 20.47
C ALA A 225 -1.94 -7.57 19.40
N ARG A 226 -1.67 -7.97 18.16
CA ARG A 226 -2.54 -7.69 17.00
C ARG A 226 -2.69 -6.19 16.68
N LEU A 227 -1.88 -5.30 17.25
CA LEU A 227 -1.73 -3.92 16.78
C LEU A 227 -0.58 -3.84 15.78
N GLY A 228 -0.59 -2.83 14.91
CA GLY A 228 0.41 -2.62 13.85
C GLY A 228 0.04 -3.22 12.49
N ASP A 229 0.80 -2.83 11.47
CA ASP A 229 0.54 -3.14 10.07
C ASP A 229 0.87 -4.60 9.74
N VAL A 230 -0.15 -5.34 9.30
CA VAL A 230 -0.11 -6.78 8.99
C VAL A 230 0.98 -7.13 7.95
N TYR A 231 1.39 -6.19 7.11
CA TYR A 231 2.45 -6.38 6.11
C TYR A 231 3.87 -6.31 6.68
N PHE A 232 4.04 -5.83 7.93
CA PHE A 232 5.34 -5.60 8.56
C PHE A 232 5.49 -6.28 9.93
N ILE A 233 4.41 -6.43 10.69
CA ILE A 233 4.47 -7.09 12.00
C ILE A 233 4.74 -8.60 11.89
N GLY A 234 5.39 -9.12 12.93
CA GLY A 234 5.77 -10.52 13.07
C GLY A 234 4.62 -11.48 13.37
N GLU A 235 4.84 -12.77 13.19
CA GLU A 235 3.83 -13.80 13.51
C GLU A 235 3.49 -13.83 15.00
N GLU A 236 4.47 -13.63 15.88
CA GLU A 236 4.23 -13.61 17.32
C GLU A 236 3.27 -12.46 17.70
N GLN A 237 3.48 -11.27 17.15
CA GLN A 237 2.61 -10.11 17.37
C GLN A 237 1.22 -10.31 16.76
N LEU A 238 1.13 -10.90 15.56
CA LEU A 238 -0.13 -11.24 14.89
C LEU A 238 -0.97 -12.26 15.66
N ASN A 239 -0.32 -13.25 16.27
CA ASN A 239 -0.99 -14.30 17.03
C ASN A 239 -1.35 -13.84 18.46
N GLY A 240 -0.81 -12.71 18.89
CA GLY A 240 -1.08 -12.09 20.18
C GLY A 240 -0.20 -12.62 21.31
N ALA A 241 1.06 -12.92 21.00
CA ALA A 241 2.09 -13.17 22.01
C ALA A 241 2.37 -11.91 22.84
N LEU A 242 3.04 -12.11 23.98
CA LEU A 242 3.48 -11.03 24.86
C LEU A 242 4.44 -10.07 24.15
N SER A 243 4.33 -8.78 24.45
CA SER A 243 5.17 -7.75 23.83
C SER A 243 6.65 -7.96 24.18
N SER A 244 7.52 -7.88 23.17
CA SER A 244 8.97 -7.98 23.34
C SER A 244 9.71 -7.11 22.33
N PRO A 245 10.98 -6.72 22.59
CA PRO A 245 11.81 -6.01 21.62
C PRO A 245 11.98 -6.74 20.28
N ARG A 246 11.69 -8.06 20.22
CA ARG A 246 11.73 -8.86 19.00
C ARG A 246 10.65 -8.48 17.98
N PHE A 247 9.58 -7.82 18.41
CA PHE A 247 8.55 -7.33 17.47
C PHE A 247 9.12 -6.22 16.59
N ASP A 248 9.84 -5.28 17.20
CA ASP A 248 10.48 -4.17 16.49
C ASP A 248 11.63 -4.63 15.58
N GLU A 249 12.36 -5.68 15.95
CA GLU A 249 13.34 -6.32 15.07
C GLU A 249 12.71 -6.84 13.77
N GLN A 250 11.54 -7.47 13.87
CA GLN A 250 10.82 -8.00 12.72
C GLN A 250 10.26 -6.87 11.84
N GLY A 251 9.70 -5.82 12.44
CA GLY A 251 9.28 -4.61 11.72
C GLY A 251 10.45 -3.93 11.00
N ALA A 252 11.61 -3.82 11.66
CA ALA A 252 12.83 -3.28 11.05
C ALA A 252 13.33 -4.13 9.87
N ALA A 253 13.34 -5.47 10.00
CA ALA A 253 13.71 -6.36 8.90
C ALA A 253 12.75 -6.22 7.72
N GLY A 254 11.43 -6.26 7.98
CA GLY A 254 10.41 -6.06 6.95
C GLY A 254 10.55 -4.71 6.24
N THR A 255 10.81 -3.65 7.00
CA THR A 255 11.05 -2.30 6.49
C THR A 255 12.26 -2.22 5.59
N LEU A 256 13.42 -2.71 6.05
CA LEU A 256 14.66 -2.69 5.28
C LEU A 256 14.54 -3.49 3.99
N TYR A 257 13.90 -4.66 4.06
CA TYR A 257 13.62 -5.49 2.90
C TYR A 257 12.67 -4.79 1.91
N ALA A 258 11.56 -4.22 2.37
CA ALA A 258 10.62 -3.51 1.51
C ALA A 258 11.28 -2.35 0.76
N LEU A 259 12.15 -1.59 1.43
CA LEU A 259 12.89 -0.47 0.83
C LEU A 259 13.96 -0.94 -0.16
N ALA A 260 14.67 -2.03 0.15
CA ALA A 260 15.71 -2.58 -0.73
C ALA A 260 15.11 -3.27 -1.96
N SER A 261 13.91 -3.83 -1.83
CA SER A 261 13.23 -4.55 -2.90
C SER A 261 12.25 -3.68 -3.69
N ALA A 262 11.88 -2.49 -3.20
CA ALA A 262 10.76 -1.68 -3.70
C ALA A 262 9.41 -2.41 -3.62
N GLN A 263 9.18 -3.08 -2.49
CA GLN A 263 7.91 -3.70 -2.14
C GLN A 263 7.19 -2.92 -1.04
N SER A 264 5.96 -3.31 -0.74
CA SER A 264 5.13 -2.71 0.31
C SER A 264 4.90 -3.66 1.50
N CYS A 265 5.69 -4.72 1.62
CA CYS A 265 5.56 -5.73 2.68
C CYS A 265 6.86 -6.51 2.91
N ARG A 266 6.92 -7.27 4.01
CA ARG A 266 8.01 -8.22 4.33
C ARG A 266 7.93 -9.56 3.57
N PHE A 267 6.80 -9.81 2.92
CA PHE A 267 6.51 -11.06 2.23
C PHE A 267 7.31 -11.20 0.93
N GLY A 268 7.39 -12.42 0.39
CA GLY A 268 8.04 -12.65 -0.91
C GLY A 268 9.57 -12.71 -0.89
N HIS A 269 10.19 -12.60 0.29
CA HIS A 269 11.65 -12.70 0.47
C HIS A 269 12.23 -14.06 0.05
N ARG A 270 11.42 -15.12 -0.07
CA ARG A 270 11.88 -16.39 -0.66
C ARG A 270 12.03 -16.31 -2.18
N ALA A 271 11.13 -15.60 -2.84
CA ALA A 271 11.15 -15.39 -4.28
C ALA A 271 12.18 -14.33 -4.68
N ILE A 272 12.27 -13.24 -3.92
CA ILE A 272 13.24 -12.16 -4.13
C ILE A 272 14.02 -11.98 -2.81
N PRO A 273 15.06 -12.80 -2.53
CA PRO A 273 15.79 -12.72 -1.27
C PRO A 273 16.64 -11.45 -1.19
N ALA A 274 17.01 -11.03 0.03
CA ALA A 274 17.92 -9.90 0.24
C ALA A 274 19.27 -10.13 -0.45
N SER A 275 19.70 -11.39 -0.56
CA SER A 275 20.85 -11.83 -1.34
C SER A 275 20.76 -11.57 -2.85
N ALA A 276 19.59 -11.23 -3.40
CA ALA A 276 19.37 -10.85 -4.80
C ALA A 276 19.24 -9.33 -5.03
N LEU A 277 19.36 -8.51 -3.96
CA LEU A 277 19.05 -7.07 -4.01
C LEU A 277 20.28 -6.16 -4.19
N GLY A 278 21.46 -6.70 -4.50
CA GLY A 278 22.68 -5.90 -4.64
C GLY A 278 23.25 -5.42 -3.31
N LEU A 279 22.81 -5.99 -2.19
CA LEU A 279 23.27 -5.64 -0.85
C LEU A 279 24.65 -6.28 -0.54
N PRO A 280 25.43 -5.72 0.40
CA PRO A 280 26.66 -6.37 0.87
C PRO A 280 26.36 -7.77 1.42
N ILE A 281 27.21 -8.75 1.09
CA ILE A 281 26.99 -10.18 1.40
C ILE A 281 26.58 -10.39 2.87
N GLU A 282 27.33 -9.80 3.79
CA GLU A 282 27.09 -9.96 5.23
C GLU A 282 25.73 -9.40 5.67
N PHE A 283 25.42 -8.18 5.21
CA PHE A 283 24.16 -7.52 5.52
C PHE A 283 22.96 -8.25 4.89
N ALA A 284 23.10 -8.67 3.64
CA ALA A 284 22.08 -9.43 2.92
C ALA A 284 21.71 -10.73 3.64
N ARG A 285 22.72 -11.51 4.07
CA ARG A 285 22.50 -12.75 4.82
C ARG A 285 21.90 -12.51 6.21
N THR A 286 22.29 -11.41 6.86
CA THR A 286 21.69 -11.01 8.14
C THR A 286 20.21 -10.69 7.95
N LEU A 287 19.87 -9.92 6.92
CA LEU A 287 18.48 -9.56 6.61
C LEU A 287 17.63 -10.78 6.20
N ASP A 288 18.17 -11.68 5.35
CA ASP A 288 17.53 -12.95 5.02
C ASP A 288 17.27 -13.78 6.30
N GLY A 289 18.24 -13.84 7.22
CA GLY A 289 18.08 -14.54 8.51
C GLY A 289 17.04 -13.90 9.44
N MET A 290 16.91 -12.58 9.46
CA MET A 290 15.90 -11.88 10.28
C MET A 290 14.47 -12.10 9.76
N LEU A 291 14.31 -12.41 8.47
CA LEU A 291 13.03 -12.72 7.82
C LEU A 291 12.71 -14.22 7.78
N ASP A 292 13.63 -15.06 8.25
CA ASP A 292 13.51 -16.52 8.17
C ASP A 292 12.24 -17.02 8.89
N PRO A 293 11.56 -18.06 8.38
CA PRO A 293 10.42 -18.66 9.08
C PRO A 293 10.79 -19.28 10.44
N ASP A 294 12.03 -19.72 10.66
CA ASP A 294 12.49 -20.31 11.92
C ASP A 294 12.74 -19.22 12.98
N PRO A 295 11.98 -19.19 14.10
CA PRO A 295 12.18 -18.22 15.18
C PRO A 295 13.58 -18.25 15.81
N GLN A 296 14.29 -19.39 15.77
CA GLN A 296 15.66 -19.46 16.28
C GLN A 296 16.66 -18.76 15.35
N VAL A 297 16.50 -18.95 14.04
CA VAL A 297 17.32 -18.27 13.02
C VAL A 297 17.07 -16.76 13.08
N ARG A 298 15.80 -16.33 13.13
CA ARG A 298 15.44 -14.91 13.29
C ARG A 298 16.09 -14.25 14.47
N ARG A 299 16.01 -14.86 15.66
CA ARG A 299 16.59 -14.30 16.89
C ARG A 299 18.11 -14.16 16.79
N LYS A 300 18.80 -15.20 16.33
CA LYS A 300 20.26 -15.13 16.13
C LYS A 300 20.66 -14.04 15.13
N ALA A 301 19.90 -13.90 14.05
CA ALA A 301 20.13 -12.86 13.05
C ALA A 301 19.83 -11.46 13.59
N GLY A 302 18.77 -11.29 14.41
CA GLY A 302 18.45 -10.04 15.09
C GLY A 302 19.53 -9.63 16.10
N ASP A 303 20.05 -10.57 16.89
CA ASP A 303 21.18 -10.32 17.80
C ASP A 303 22.44 -9.92 17.03
N TYR A 304 22.71 -10.62 15.92
CA TYR A 304 23.82 -10.31 15.04
C TYR A 304 23.68 -8.91 14.43
N PHE A 305 22.49 -8.57 13.94
CA PHE A 305 22.17 -7.26 13.39
C PHE A 305 22.48 -6.15 14.39
N ILE A 306 21.92 -6.22 15.60
CA ILE A 306 22.12 -5.18 16.63
C ILE A 306 23.59 -5.04 17.02
N ARG A 307 24.32 -6.15 17.17
CA ARG A 307 25.73 -6.15 17.57
C ARG A 307 26.67 -5.65 16.47
N GLU A 308 26.48 -6.11 15.24
CA GLU A 308 27.44 -5.91 14.14
C GLU A 308 27.11 -4.71 13.24
N MET A 309 25.89 -4.17 13.29
CA MET A 309 25.51 -3.02 12.45
C MET A 309 26.44 -1.80 12.62
N PRO A 310 26.92 -1.42 13.83
CA PRO A 310 27.91 -0.34 13.97
C PRO A 310 29.22 -0.59 13.21
N ARG A 311 29.60 -1.86 13.00
CA ARG A 311 30.75 -2.24 12.18
C ARG A 311 30.41 -2.23 10.69
N MET A 312 29.28 -2.84 10.30
CA MET A 312 28.81 -2.85 8.90
C MET A 312 28.57 -1.43 8.37
N ALA A 313 28.17 -0.49 9.22
CA ALA A 313 27.99 0.93 8.87
C ALA A 313 29.29 1.65 8.46
N LYS A 314 30.45 1.10 8.81
CA LYS A 314 31.77 1.66 8.45
C LYS A 314 32.27 1.20 7.08
N LEU A 315 31.51 0.35 6.38
CA LEU A 315 31.84 -0.07 5.02
C LEU A 315 31.89 1.15 4.09
N VAL A 316 32.98 1.28 3.33
CA VAL A 316 33.11 2.32 2.31
C VAL A 316 32.30 1.92 1.08
N MET A 317 31.11 2.49 0.97
CA MET A 317 30.18 2.26 -0.14
C MET A 317 30.02 3.53 -0.97
N VAL A 318 29.82 3.36 -2.27
CA VAL A 318 29.44 4.43 -3.19
C VAL A 318 28.11 4.09 -3.84
N ASP A 319 27.37 5.10 -4.29
CA ASP A 319 26.20 4.86 -5.13
C ASP A 319 26.67 4.34 -6.50
N LEU A 320 26.25 3.13 -6.83
CA LEU A 320 26.57 2.50 -8.10
C LEU A 320 25.69 3.09 -9.21
N PRO A 321 26.19 3.22 -10.45
CA PRO A 321 25.37 3.59 -11.59
C PRO A 321 24.20 2.61 -11.73
N ILE A 322 22.97 3.13 -11.69
CA ILE A 322 21.76 2.33 -11.88
C ILE A 322 21.55 2.20 -13.39
N ALA A 323 21.70 0.99 -13.92
CA ALA A 323 21.30 0.72 -15.29
C ALA A 323 19.76 0.78 -15.39
N PRO A 324 19.20 1.50 -16.37
CA PRO A 324 17.75 1.53 -16.54
C PRO A 324 17.24 0.11 -16.83
N GLN A 325 16.31 -0.37 -16.01
CA GLN A 325 15.70 -1.69 -16.20
C GLN A 325 14.73 -1.66 -17.36
N ALA A 326 14.78 -2.70 -18.20
CA ALA A 326 13.74 -2.94 -19.19
C ALA A 326 12.48 -3.48 -18.48
N PRO A 327 11.28 -3.01 -18.86
CA PRO A 327 10.05 -3.56 -18.31
C PRO A 327 9.82 -4.99 -18.83
N LEU A 328 9.46 -5.91 -17.94
CA LEU A 328 9.17 -7.31 -18.29
C LEU A 328 7.83 -7.45 -19.03
N VAL A 329 6.87 -6.57 -18.74
CA VAL A 329 5.58 -6.47 -19.44
C VAL A 329 5.34 -5.03 -19.91
N PRO A 330 4.51 -4.78 -20.93
CA PRO A 330 4.33 -3.44 -21.50
C PRO A 330 3.91 -2.37 -20.48
N VAL A 331 4.73 -1.32 -20.37
CA VAL A 331 4.47 -0.13 -19.56
C VAL A 331 4.47 1.09 -20.48
N TRP A 332 3.29 1.68 -20.64
CA TRP A 332 3.07 2.86 -21.47
C TRP A 332 3.17 4.12 -20.62
N GLY A 333 3.87 5.13 -21.11
CA GLY A 333 3.89 6.46 -20.49
C GLY A 333 3.19 7.46 -21.41
N LYS A 334 2.39 8.38 -20.87
CA LYS A 334 1.92 9.52 -21.66
C LYS A 334 3.13 10.33 -22.14
N GLY A 335 3.27 10.52 -23.46
CA GLY A 335 4.31 11.37 -24.03
C GLY A 335 4.14 12.83 -23.55
N LEU A 336 5.25 13.56 -23.43
CA LEU A 336 5.39 14.95 -22.95
C LEU A 336 4.48 16.03 -23.61
N ARG A 337 3.59 15.67 -24.54
CA ARG A 337 2.82 16.61 -25.38
C ARG A 337 1.37 16.86 -24.95
N ARG A 338 0.90 16.34 -23.80
CA ARG A 338 -0.43 16.66 -23.25
C ARG A 338 -0.30 17.38 -21.90
N PRO A 339 -1.16 18.36 -21.57
CA PRO A 339 -1.05 19.11 -20.33
C PRO A 339 -1.09 18.17 -19.12
N ALA A 340 -0.18 18.40 -18.16
CA ALA A 340 -0.06 17.68 -16.90
C ALA A 340 -1.22 17.95 -15.91
N SER A 341 -2.43 18.23 -16.40
CA SER A 341 -3.49 18.89 -15.61
C SER A 341 -4.57 17.97 -15.06
N GLN A 342 -4.42 16.64 -15.16
CA GLN A 342 -5.33 15.70 -14.49
C GLN A 342 -4.54 14.86 -13.49
N GLU A 343 -4.65 15.24 -12.21
CA GLU A 343 -4.30 14.38 -11.09
C GLU A 343 -5.13 13.09 -11.20
N ILE A 344 -4.45 11.95 -11.17
CA ILE A 344 -5.08 10.63 -11.21
C ILE A 344 -4.95 10.01 -9.84
N ASP A 345 -6.10 9.68 -9.27
CA ASP A 345 -6.19 8.90 -8.05
C ASP A 345 -6.54 7.47 -8.46
N THR A 346 -5.55 6.61 -8.53
CA THR A 346 -5.76 5.24 -8.99
C THR A 346 -6.51 4.43 -7.93
N VAL A 347 -7.55 3.70 -8.32
CA VAL A 347 -8.18 2.67 -7.50
C VAL A 347 -7.94 1.31 -8.14
N VAL A 348 -7.53 0.35 -7.33
CA VAL A 348 -7.31 -1.03 -7.78
C VAL A 348 -8.52 -1.88 -7.42
N TYR A 349 -9.09 -2.53 -8.43
CA TYR A 349 -10.03 -3.63 -8.29
C TYR A 349 -9.30 -4.91 -8.67
N SER A 350 -9.47 -5.98 -7.89
CA SER A 350 -8.87 -7.28 -8.20
C SER A 350 -9.86 -8.38 -7.87
N SER A 351 -9.97 -9.38 -8.76
CA SER A 351 -10.67 -10.64 -8.47
C SER A 351 -10.05 -11.30 -7.22
N ARG A 352 -10.88 -11.69 -6.25
CA ARG A 352 -10.52 -12.25 -4.94
C ARG A 352 -11.45 -13.43 -4.58
N LYS A 353 -10.92 -14.66 -4.51
CA LYS A 353 -10.71 -15.51 -3.28
C LYS A 353 -11.26 -16.96 -3.36
N ALA A 354 -10.82 -17.76 -4.32
CA ALA A 354 -10.74 -19.23 -4.10
C ALA A 354 -9.32 -19.77 -4.35
N PHE A 355 -8.69 -19.40 -5.45
CA PHE A 355 -7.46 -20.05 -5.89
C PHE A 355 -6.21 -19.72 -5.05
N LEU A 356 -6.14 -18.55 -4.39
CA LEU A 356 -4.98 -18.15 -3.57
C LEU A 356 -5.07 -18.65 -2.12
N ARG A 357 -6.18 -19.27 -1.72
CA ARG A 357 -6.40 -19.80 -0.37
C ARG A 357 -6.16 -21.31 -0.35
N GLU A 358 -5.58 -21.81 0.73
CA GLU A 358 -5.34 -23.25 0.95
C GLU A 358 -6.56 -23.98 1.55
N ALA A 359 -7.55 -23.27 2.10
CA ALA A 359 -8.75 -23.88 2.69
C ALA A 359 -10.02 -23.02 2.54
N SER A 360 -11.15 -23.70 2.37
CA SER A 360 -12.52 -23.17 2.34
C SER A 360 -13.00 -22.84 3.76
N ALA A 361 -12.57 -21.71 4.31
CA ALA A 361 -13.16 -21.20 5.56
C ALA A 361 -14.45 -20.44 5.24
N GLU A 362 -15.59 -20.88 5.81
CA GLU A 362 -16.86 -20.15 5.76
C GLU A 362 -16.68 -18.78 6.46
N GLU A 363 -16.79 -17.68 5.70
CA GLU A 363 -16.69 -16.31 6.24
C GLU A 363 -18.09 -15.73 6.52
N THR A 364 -18.39 -15.46 7.79
CA THR A 364 -19.48 -14.57 8.22
C THR A 364 -18.94 -13.14 8.32
N LEU A 365 -19.22 -12.32 7.31
CA LEU A 365 -18.89 -10.88 7.28
C LEU A 365 -20.08 -10.08 7.81
N ASN A 366 -19.94 -9.49 9.00
CA ASN A 366 -20.90 -8.51 9.52
C ASN A 366 -20.29 -7.10 9.44
N ASP A 367 -21.08 -6.16 8.90
CA ASP A 367 -20.96 -4.69 8.89
C ASP A 367 -19.58 -4.06 9.17
N VAL A 368 -18.93 -3.60 8.10
CA VAL A 368 -17.64 -2.90 8.16
C VAL A 368 -17.86 -1.41 8.41
N ASN A 369 -17.51 -0.95 9.62
CA ASN A 369 -17.14 0.45 9.90
C ASN A 369 -15.62 0.61 9.83
N ASP A 370 -15.12 1.85 9.60
CA ASP A 370 -13.69 2.23 9.47
C ASP A 370 -12.72 1.57 10.48
N VAL A 371 -13.19 1.16 11.67
CA VAL A 371 -12.38 0.55 12.74
C VAL A 371 -12.24 -0.98 12.61
N GLN A 372 -13.00 -1.62 11.70
CA GLN A 372 -13.04 -3.09 11.51
C GLN A 372 -12.29 -3.58 10.25
N LEU A 373 -11.76 -2.67 9.42
CA LEU A 373 -11.02 -3.02 8.20
C LEU A 373 -9.77 -3.84 8.50
N ASP A 374 -9.11 -3.55 9.62
CA ASP A 374 -7.93 -4.26 10.10
C ASP A 374 -8.21 -5.74 10.43
N ARG A 375 -9.42 -6.04 10.93
CA ARG A 375 -9.90 -7.43 11.13
C ARG A 375 -10.20 -8.10 9.79
N TYR A 376 -10.73 -7.35 8.84
CA TYR A 376 -10.96 -7.82 7.47
C TYR A 376 -9.63 -8.18 6.77
N TYR A 377 -8.58 -7.36 6.88
CA TYR A 377 -7.25 -7.70 6.35
C TYR A 377 -6.64 -8.95 6.99
N LYS A 378 -6.79 -9.10 8.30
CA LYS A 378 -6.32 -10.27 9.05
C LYS A 378 -7.02 -11.55 8.58
N GLN A 379 -8.35 -11.54 8.46
CA GLN A 379 -9.11 -12.67 7.89
C GLN A 379 -8.85 -12.85 6.41
N PHE A 380 -8.58 -11.76 5.67
CA PHE A 380 -8.31 -11.79 4.25
C PHE A 380 -7.01 -12.57 3.94
N MET A 381 -5.91 -12.26 4.62
CA MET A 381 -4.61 -12.90 4.41
C MET A 381 -4.47 -14.28 5.07
N GLN A 382 -5.39 -14.66 5.96
CA GLN A 382 -5.40 -16.00 6.55
C GLN A 382 -5.61 -17.08 5.48
N GLY A 383 -4.77 -18.12 5.51
CA GLY A 383 -4.80 -19.26 4.59
C GLY A 383 -4.16 -19.02 3.22
N MET A 384 -3.50 -17.87 2.98
CA MET A 384 -2.68 -17.63 1.79
C MET A 384 -1.19 -17.88 2.09
N GLY A 385 -0.44 -18.38 1.10
CA GLY A 385 1.02 -18.48 1.18
C GLY A 385 1.70 -17.10 1.17
N GLU A 386 2.93 -17.02 1.67
CA GLU A 386 3.67 -15.75 1.79
C GLU A 386 3.99 -15.13 0.42
N THR A 387 4.23 -15.93 -0.61
CA THR A 387 4.50 -15.43 -1.97
C THR A 387 3.23 -14.85 -2.61
N GLU A 388 2.08 -15.48 -2.38
CA GLU A 388 0.76 -15.02 -2.80
C GLU A 388 0.40 -13.69 -2.13
N LYS A 389 0.65 -13.55 -0.81
CA LYS A 389 0.49 -12.27 -0.08
C LYS A 389 1.37 -11.19 -0.69
N ALA A 390 2.63 -11.50 -0.99
CA ALA A 390 3.56 -10.57 -1.62
C ALA A 390 3.09 -10.14 -3.01
N PHE A 391 2.60 -11.08 -3.83
CA PHE A 391 2.06 -10.78 -5.15
C PHE A 391 0.88 -9.79 -5.05
N LEU A 392 -0.09 -10.05 -4.16
CA LEU A 392 -1.22 -9.14 -3.94
C LEU A 392 -0.79 -7.76 -3.43
N ALA A 393 0.19 -7.71 -2.52
CA ALA A 393 0.77 -6.46 -2.04
C ALA A 393 1.47 -5.70 -3.18
N SER A 394 2.15 -6.41 -4.09
CA SER A 394 2.81 -5.80 -5.26
C SER A 394 1.81 -5.21 -6.26
N VAL A 395 0.67 -5.87 -6.50
CA VAL A 395 -0.42 -5.34 -7.33
C VAL A 395 -1.05 -4.11 -6.66
N SER A 396 -1.27 -4.17 -5.34
CA SER A 396 -1.78 -3.04 -4.56
C SER A 396 -0.83 -1.84 -4.62
N ARG A 397 0.49 -2.08 -4.61
CA ARG A 397 1.51 -1.04 -4.76
C ARG A 397 1.43 -0.34 -6.13
N LEU A 398 1.08 -1.04 -7.21
CA LEU A 398 0.87 -0.39 -8.51
C LEU A 398 -0.23 0.68 -8.44
N GLY A 399 -1.24 0.46 -7.61
CA GLY A 399 -2.31 1.41 -7.31
C GLY A 399 -1.87 2.69 -6.60
N LYS A 400 -0.65 2.75 -6.07
CA LYS A 400 -0.08 3.97 -5.47
C LYS A 400 0.56 4.90 -6.50
N TYR A 401 0.64 4.47 -7.76
CA TYR A 401 1.09 5.29 -8.88
C TYR A 401 -0.10 5.87 -9.64
N PRO A 402 0.04 7.00 -10.36
CA PRO A 402 -1.00 7.55 -11.23
C PRO A 402 -1.09 6.73 -12.53
N VAL A 403 -1.70 5.56 -12.45
CA VAL A 403 -1.76 4.55 -13.53
C VAL A 403 -3.21 4.16 -13.79
N VAL A 404 -3.54 3.98 -15.07
CA VAL A 404 -4.85 3.45 -15.48
C VAL A 404 -4.63 2.28 -16.42
N GLY A 405 -5.37 1.20 -16.23
CA GLY A 405 -5.04 -0.02 -16.94
C GLY A 405 -5.64 -1.29 -16.37
N GLY A 406 -5.16 -2.41 -16.92
CA GLY A 406 -5.57 -3.74 -16.52
C GLY A 406 -4.40 -4.71 -16.52
N LEU A 407 -4.54 -5.78 -15.75
CA LEU A 407 -3.62 -6.90 -15.64
C LEU A 407 -4.44 -8.18 -15.57
N ALA A 408 -4.08 -9.17 -16.38
CA ALA A 408 -4.54 -10.54 -16.24
C ALA A 408 -3.33 -11.47 -16.17
N VAL A 409 -3.28 -12.30 -15.14
CA VAL A 409 -2.23 -13.29 -14.89
C VAL A 409 -2.86 -14.67 -14.91
N ARG A 410 -2.34 -15.55 -15.76
CA ARG A 410 -2.77 -16.95 -15.85
C ARG A 410 -1.59 -17.86 -15.56
N TRP A 411 -1.72 -18.65 -14.49
CA TRP A 411 -0.75 -19.65 -14.12
C TRP A 411 -1.12 -21.01 -14.69
N GLU A 412 -0.18 -21.62 -15.40
CA GLU A 412 -0.28 -22.96 -15.96
C GLU A 412 0.85 -23.85 -15.40
N ARG A 413 0.96 -25.10 -15.85
CA ARG A 413 2.03 -26.01 -15.36
C ARG A 413 3.42 -25.59 -15.83
N GLU A 414 3.52 -25.03 -17.03
CA GLU A 414 4.81 -24.73 -17.68
C GLU A 414 5.31 -23.31 -17.36
N GLY A 415 4.46 -22.46 -16.80
CA GLY A 415 4.80 -21.07 -16.53
C GLY A 415 3.58 -20.18 -16.34
N VAL A 416 3.83 -18.88 -16.48
CA VAL A 416 2.87 -17.81 -16.22
C VAL A 416 2.71 -16.95 -17.46
N TYR A 417 1.46 -16.73 -17.85
CA TYR A 417 1.08 -15.84 -18.93
C TYR A 417 0.56 -14.54 -18.31
N ILE A 418 1.09 -13.41 -18.76
CA ILE A 418 0.69 -12.09 -18.27
C ILE A 418 0.26 -11.22 -19.44
N ASP A 419 -0.99 -10.77 -19.39
CA ASP A 419 -1.56 -9.74 -20.24
C ASP A 419 -1.65 -8.45 -19.44
N SER A 420 -1.10 -7.35 -19.94
CA SER A 420 -1.12 -6.08 -19.22
C SER A 420 -1.25 -4.88 -20.15
N SER A 421 -1.97 -3.87 -19.69
CA SER A 421 -2.07 -2.56 -20.32
C SER A 421 -1.95 -1.53 -19.21
N LEU A 422 -0.72 -1.14 -18.88
CA LEU A 422 -0.45 -0.20 -17.80
C LEU A 422 -0.08 1.17 -18.39
N ASN A 423 -0.96 2.16 -18.24
CA ASN A 423 -0.72 3.52 -18.72
C ASN A 423 -0.35 4.41 -17.52
N LEU A 424 0.92 4.75 -17.38
CA LEU A 424 1.42 5.67 -16.36
C LEU A 424 1.28 7.12 -16.84
N HIS A 425 0.71 7.97 -15.99
CA HIS A 425 0.43 9.38 -16.31
C HIS A 425 1.49 10.36 -15.78
N ASP A 426 2.43 9.89 -14.95
CA ASP A 426 3.59 10.67 -14.52
C ASP A 426 4.90 10.02 -15.05
N PRO A 427 5.54 10.60 -16.08
CA PRO A 427 6.79 10.10 -16.61
C PRO A 427 7.96 10.10 -15.62
N ALA A 428 7.95 10.99 -14.60
CA ALA A 428 9.03 11.05 -13.61
C ALA A 428 9.08 9.81 -12.72
N LEU A 429 7.93 9.17 -12.51
CA LEU A 429 7.80 7.93 -11.72
C LEU A 429 8.07 6.67 -12.56
N LYS A 430 8.30 6.79 -13.87
CA LYS A 430 8.44 5.64 -14.78
C LYS A 430 9.51 4.64 -14.35
N PRO A 431 10.73 5.03 -13.93
CA PRO A 431 11.74 4.07 -13.48
C PRO A 431 11.28 3.26 -12.27
N ALA A 432 10.77 3.93 -11.23
CA ALA A 432 10.26 3.29 -10.02
C ALA A 432 9.05 2.39 -10.30
N PHE A 433 8.17 2.81 -11.21
CA PHE A 433 7.02 2.04 -11.63
C PHE A 433 7.42 0.76 -12.40
N ILE A 434 8.43 0.84 -13.27
CA ILE A 434 8.97 -0.33 -13.98
C ILE A 434 9.52 -1.35 -12.97
N GLU A 435 10.24 -0.90 -11.94
CA GLU A 435 10.72 -1.81 -10.88
C GLU A 435 9.57 -2.47 -10.12
N ALA A 436 8.52 -1.72 -9.78
CA ALA A 436 7.34 -2.27 -9.12
C ALA A 436 6.62 -3.32 -9.99
N VAL A 437 6.49 -3.06 -11.30
CA VAL A 437 5.93 -4.02 -12.27
C VAL A 437 6.80 -5.26 -12.40
N ASN A 438 8.13 -5.09 -12.52
CA ASN A 438 9.05 -6.21 -12.62
C ASN A 438 9.00 -7.08 -11.36
N ASN A 439 8.94 -6.49 -10.17
CA ASN A 439 8.75 -7.22 -8.92
C ASN A 439 7.46 -8.04 -8.91
N MET A 440 6.34 -7.46 -9.36
CA MET A 440 5.07 -8.18 -9.49
C MET A 440 5.22 -9.40 -10.40
N VAL A 441 5.89 -9.25 -11.55
CA VAL A 441 6.18 -10.37 -12.47
C VAL A 441 7.07 -11.43 -11.81
N HIS A 442 8.12 -11.03 -11.09
CA HIS A 442 9.00 -11.96 -10.38
C HIS A 442 8.25 -12.76 -9.31
N LEU A 443 7.35 -12.12 -8.56
CA LEU A 443 6.50 -12.78 -7.56
C LEU A 443 5.49 -13.71 -8.22
N ALA A 444 4.89 -13.31 -9.34
CA ALA A 444 3.98 -14.16 -10.10
C ALA A 444 4.68 -15.45 -10.57
N ARG A 445 5.92 -15.35 -11.07
CA ARG A 445 6.71 -16.50 -11.52
C ARG A 445 7.05 -17.51 -10.41
N ALA A 446 7.05 -17.07 -9.16
CA ALA A 446 7.32 -17.92 -8.00
C ALA A 446 6.06 -18.62 -7.43
N ILE A 447 4.89 -18.38 -8.02
CA ILE A 447 3.64 -19.09 -7.66
C ILE A 447 3.48 -20.30 -8.61
N HIS A 448 3.29 -21.49 -8.05
CA HIS A 448 3.22 -22.76 -8.79
C HIS A 448 1.81 -23.37 -8.85
N ARG A 449 0.78 -22.57 -8.56
CA ARG A 449 -0.63 -23.00 -8.57
C ARG A 449 -1.28 -22.63 -9.89
N GLN A 450 -2.15 -23.46 -10.42
CA GLN A 450 -2.95 -23.11 -11.60
C GLN A 450 -4.09 -22.16 -11.21
N GLY A 451 -4.33 -21.14 -12.02
CA GLY A 451 -5.39 -20.16 -11.74
C GLY A 451 -5.32 -18.94 -12.65
N VAL A 452 -6.32 -18.06 -12.51
CA VAL A 452 -6.38 -16.77 -13.19
C VAL A 452 -6.56 -15.69 -12.13
N PHE A 453 -5.86 -14.57 -12.29
CA PHE A 453 -6.01 -13.36 -11.50
C PHE A 453 -6.21 -12.18 -12.43
N LYS A 454 -7.24 -11.38 -12.18
CA LYS A 454 -7.52 -10.15 -12.92
C LYS A 454 -7.47 -8.96 -11.98
N SER A 455 -6.89 -7.88 -12.46
CA SER A 455 -6.88 -6.60 -11.76
C SER A 455 -7.08 -5.44 -12.72
N CYS A 456 -7.89 -4.48 -12.30
CA CYS A 456 -8.27 -3.30 -13.02
C CYS A 456 -7.85 -2.07 -12.20
N LEU A 457 -7.25 -1.08 -12.86
CA LEU A 457 -6.77 0.16 -12.26
C LEU A 457 -7.52 1.32 -12.91
N PHE A 458 -8.33 2.05 -12.13
CA PHE A 458 -9.17 3.14 -12.62
C PHE A 458 -8.80 4.47 -12.00
N ASN A 459 -9.14 5.57 -12.68
CA ASN A 459 -9.12 6.88 -12.06
C ASN A 459 -10.38 7.08 -11.19
N ALA A 460 -10.22 7.07 -9.87
CA ALA A 460 -11.28 7.24 -8.89
C ALA A 460 -12.11 8.50 -9.14
N ARG A 461 -11.47 9.60 -9.58
CA ARG A 461 -12.13 10.89 -9.86
C ARG A 461 -13.15 10.85 -10.99
N GLN A 462 -13.13 9.81 -11.82
CA GLN A 462 -14.05 9.62 -12.94
C GLN A 462 -15.12 8.57 -12.65
N THR A 463 -15.16 8.04 -11.42
CA THR A 463 -16.20 7.10 -10.98
C THR A 463 -17.53 7.82 -10.89
N LEU A 464 -18.59 7.21 -11.43
CA LEU A 464 -19.96 7.71 -11.26
C LEU A 464 -20.56 7.09 -10.00
N HIS A 465 -21.16 7.92 -9.16
CA HIS A 465 -21.82 7.51 -7.92
C HIS A 465 -23.32 7.78 -8.03
N LEU A 466 -24.11 6.72 -7.85
CA LEU A 466 -25.56 6.79 -7.78
C LEU A 466 -26.02 6.36 -6.40
N GLU A 467 -27.04 7.03 -5.88
CA GLU A 467 -27.62 6.76 -4.56
C GLU A 467 -29.13 6.56 -4.69
N ARG A 468 -29.68 5.71 -3.82
CA ARG A 468 -31.12 5.49 -3.67
C ARG A 468 -31.53 5.52 -2.20
N ALA A 469 -32.77 5.86 -1.89
CA ALA A 469 -33.21 6.01 -0.50
C ALA A 469 -33.36 4.65 0.19
N SER A 470 -33.86 3.65 -0.54
CA SER A 470 -34.06 2.28 -0.04
C SER A 470 -33.56 1.22 -1.04
N PRO A 471 -33.21 0.00 -0.57
CA PRO A 471 -32.78 -1.10 -1.44
C PRO A 471 -33.81 -1.58 -2.47
N GLU A 472 -35.08 -1.23 -2.29
CA GLU A 472 -36.20 -1.61 -3.14
C GLU A 472 -36.42 -0.63 -4.31
N GLU A 473 -35.82 0.56 -4.26
CA GLU A 473 -35.89 1.56 -5.32
C GLU A 473 -34.86 1.28 -6.43
N ALA A 474 -35.16 1.70 -7.67
CA ALA A 474 -34.20 1.62 -8.76
C ALA A 474 -33.12 2.72 -8.65
N PHE A 475 -31.93 2.44 -9.19
CA PHE A 475 -30.90 3.48 -9.36
C PHE A 475 -31.26 4.40 -10.52
N HIS A 476 -31.17 5.72 -10.32
CA HIS A 476 -31.49 6.71 -11.35
C HIS A 476 -30.29 7.60 -11.66
N CYS A 477 -29.90 7.66 -12.94
CA CYS A 477 -28.86 8.57 -13.42
C CYS A 477 -29.37 10.02 -13.42
N GLN A 478 -28.51 10.95 -13.04
CA GLN A 478 -28.78 12.38 -13.23
C GLN A 478 -28.55 12.77 -14.71
N PRO A 479 -29.29 13.74 -15.28
CA PRO A 479 -29.22 14.09 -16.71
C PRO A 479 -27.82 14.50 -17.21
N GLU A 480 -26.96 14.98 -16.31
CA GLU A 480 -25.61 15.46 -16.61
C GLU A 480 -24.55 14.36 -16.55
N MET A 481 -24.89 13.16 -16.09
CA MET A 481 -23.95 12.05 -15.95
C MET A 481 -23.56 11.49 -17.33
N ALA A 482 -22.25 11.33 -17.54
CA ALA A 482 -21.71 10.72 -18.74
C ALA A 482 -20.49 9.86 -18.39
N ILE A 483 -20.32 8.75 -19.10
CA ILE A 483 -19.10 7.94 -19.05
C ILE A 483 -18.02 8.65 -19.85
N ASN A 484 -16.90 8.96 -19.20
CA ASN A 484 -15.76 9.62 -19.81
C ASN A 484 -14.97 8.65 -20.71
N TYR A 485 -14.46 9.15 -21.84
CA TYR A 485 -13.57 8.40 -22.72
C TYR A 485 -12.56 9.33 -23.40
N GLU A 486 -11.42 8.78 -23.80
CA GLU A 486 -10.40 9.47 -24.61
C GLU A 486 -10.57 9.09 -26.09
N VAL A 487 -10.38 10.04 -27.01
CA VAL A 487 -10.28 9.75 -28.45
C VAL A 487 -8.80 9.83 -28.86
N SER A 488 -8.28 8.79 -29.49
CA SER A 488 -6.90 8.74 -29.98
C SER A 488 -6.86 8.25 -31.41
N ALA A 489 -6.33 9.07 -32.32
CA ALA A 489 -6.27 8.79 -33.75
C ALA A 489 -4.96 8.11 -34.19
N VAL A 490 -4.12 7.61 -33.28
CA VAL A 490 -2.82 7.02 -33.66
C VAL A 490 -3.02 5.59 -34.17
N PRO A 491 -2.69 5.31 -35.44
CA PRO A 491 -2.62 3.95 -35.94
C PRO A 491 -1.20 3.42 -35.69
N GLU A 492 -1.03 2.51 -34.74
CA GLU A 492 0.11 1.59 -34.81
C GLU A 492 -0.42 0.28 -35.39
N MET A 493 0.21 -0.14 -36.50
CA MET A 493 -0.19 -1.28 -37.31
C MET A 493 -0.35 -2.53 -36.45
N GLU A 494 -1.55 -3.10 -36.37
CA GLU A 494 -1.73 -4.48 -35.93
C GLU A 494 -2.71 -5.27 -36.80
N ASP A 495 -2.36 -6.55 -36.90
CA ASP A 495 -2.92 -7.60 -37.73
C ASP A 495 -4.38 -7.91 -37.38
N ARG A 496 -5.22 -8.09 -38.39
CA ARG A 496 -6.68 -8.30 -38.29
C ARG A 496 -7.09 -9.65 -37.69
N THR A 497 -6.18 -10.44 -37.11
CA THR A 497 -6.41 -11.87 -36.86
C THR A 497 -6.76 -12.27 -35.43
N ARG A 498 -7.05 -11.34 -34.51
CA ARG A 498 -7.54 -11.72 -33.16
C ARG A 498 -8.70 -10.84 -32.71
N GLN A 499 -9.91 -11.36 -32.88
CA GLN A 499 -11.13 -10.82 -32.27
C GLN A 499 -11.00 -10.99 -30.75
N HIS A 500 -10.97 -9.89 -30.01
CA HIS A 500 -11.01 -9.92 -28.55
C HIS A 500 -12.47 -9.77 -28.11
N SER A 501 -13.04 -10.85 -27.60
CA SER A 501 -14.37 -10.84 -27.00
C SER A 501 -14.27 -10.61 -25.50
N TYR A 502 -15.14 -9.77 -24.96
CA TYR A 502 -15.39 -9.61 -23.51
C TYR A 502 -15.77 -10.94 -22.80
N PHE A 503 -16.01 -12.02 -23.57
CA PHE A 503 -16.65 -13.26 -23.14
C PHE A 503 -15.79 -14.53 -23.27
N GLU A 504 -14.51 -14.46 -23.67
CA GLU A 504 -13.71 -15.68 -23.93
C GLU A 504 -13.04 -16.31 -22.70
N ASP A 505 -12.89 -15.58 -21.60
CA ASP A 505 -12.62 -16.24 -20.33
C ASP A 505 -13.99 -16.55 -19.73
N GLY A 506 -14.33 -17.82 -19.55
CA GLY A 506 -15.64 -18.27 -19.04
C GLY A 506 -16.10 -17.53 -17.77
N PRO A 507 -17.37 -17.73 -17.33
CA PRO A 507 -17.98 -16.95 -16.24
C PRO A 507 -17.02 -16.88 -15.06
N ASP A 508 -16.61 -15.66 -14.71
CA ASP A 508 -15.82 -15.46 -13.51
C ASP A 508 -16.70 -15.87 -12.33
N PRO A 509 -16.34 -16.90 -11.55
CA PRO A 509 -17.16 -17.38 -10.44
C PRO A 509 -17.40 -16.31 -9.35
N GLU A 510 -16.74 -15.16 -9.46
CA GLU A 510 -16.83 -14.02 -8.55
C GLU A 510 -17.61 -12.81 -9.13
N GLU A 511 -18.22 -12.93 -10.32
CA GLU A 511 -19.23 -11.97 -10.78
C GLU A 511 -20.61 -12.32 -10.22
N LEU A 512 -20.91 -11.82 -9.02
CA LEU A 512 -22.22 -12.03 -8.37
C LEU A 512 -23.33 -11.13 -8.93
N LEU A 513 -22.97 -10.04 -9.61
CA LEU A 513 -23.95 -9.15 -10.21
C LEU A 513 -24.26 -9.59 -11.64
N VAL A 514 -25.47 -10.07 -11.87
CA VAL A 514 -25.94 -10.34 -13.23
C VAL A 514 -26.45 -9.03 -13.83
N LEU A 515 -25.74 -8.50 -14.83
CA LEU A 515 -26.20 -7.31 -15.52
C LEU A 515 -27.43 -7.63 -16.41
N PRO A 516 -28.37 -6.68 -16.55
CA PRO A 516 -29.52 -6.84 -17.43
C PRO A 516 -29.13 -7.14 -18.87
N ASP A 517 -29.91 -7.95 -19.57
CA ASP A 517 -29.72 -8.28 -20.99
C ASP A 517 -29.54 -7.02 -21.86
N THR A 518 -30.25 -5.94 -21.52
CA THR A 518 -30.10 -4.63 -22.17
C THR A 518 -28.66 -4.13 -22.13
N ILE A 519 -28.00 -4.18 -20.96
CA ILE A 519 -26.61 -3.73 -20.79
C ILE A 519 -25.67 -4.70 -21.51
N MET A 520 -25.93 -6.00 -21.42
CA MET A 520 -25.12 -7.04 -22.09
C MET A 520 -25.13 -6.88 -23.62
N GLN A 521 -26.30 -6.64 -24.22
CA GLN A 521 -26.42 -6.37 -25.66
C GLN A 521 -25.71 -5.07 -26.07
N LEU A 522 -25.76 -4.03 -25.22
CA LEU A 522 -25.05 -2.77 -25.48
C LEU A 522 -23.53 -2.96 -25.42
N LEU A 523 -23.03 -3.73 -24.46
CA LEU A 523 -21.60 -4.11 -24.38
C LEU A 523 -21.16 -4.92 -25.60
N GLN A 524 -22.00 -5.85 -26.08
CA GLN A 524 -21.73 -6.62 -27.29
C GLN A 524 -21.59 -5.71 -28.52
N ARG A 525 -22.51 -4.75 -28.69
CA ARG A 525 -22.43 -3.75 -29.78
C ARG A 525 -21.25 -2.81 -29.62
N LEU A 526 -20.93 -2.41 -28.39
CA LEU A 526 -19.75 -1.61 -28.09
C LEU A 526 -18.49 -2.35 -28.55
N ASN A 527 -18.44 -3.67 -28.36
CA ASN A 527 -17.31 -4.51 -28.77
C ASN A 527 -17.03 -4.50 -30.28
N GLU A 528 -18.04 -4.22 -31.10
CA GLU A 528 -17.89 -4.08 -32.57
C GLU A 528 -17.19 -2.78 -32.96
N ILE A 529 -17.10 -1.79 -32.06
CA ILE A 529 -16.36 -0.55 -32.27
C ILE A 529 -14.89 -0.78 -31.89
N HIS A 530 -13.97 -0.28 -32.72
CA HIS A 530 -12.55 -0.35 -32.43
C HIS A 530 -12.18 0.60 -31.28
N HIS A 531 -12.10 0.03 -30.08
CA HIS A 531 -11.85 0.74 -28.84
C HIS A 531 -11.16 -0.19 -27.86
N THR A 532 -10.65 0.42 -26.78
CA THR A 532 -10.02 -0.26 -25.66
C THR A 532 -10.61 0.31 -24.39
N GLY A 533 -10.73 -0.49 -23.35
CA GLY A 533 -11.26 0.02 -22.11
C GLY A 533 -11.91 -1.02 -21.24
N MET A 534 -12.42 -0.55 -20.14
CA MET A 534 -13.02 -1.35 -19.10
C MET A 534 -14.15 -0.60 -18.43
N ILE A 535 -15.12 -1.36 -17.94
CA ILE A 535 -16.21 -0.86 -17.11
C ILE A 535 -16.51 -1.87 -16.00
N ILE A 536 -16.71 -1.38 -14.78
CA ILE A 536 -17.13 -2.17 -13.64
C ILE A 536 -18.34 -1.51 -13.00
N PHE A 537 -19.35 -2.32 -12.71
CA PHE A 537 -20.52 -1.95 -11.93
C PHE A 537 -20.39 -2.56 -10.53
N GLU A 538 -20.44 -1.74 -9.49
CA GLU A 538 -20.42 -2.17 -8.08
C GLU A 538 -21.73 -1.74 -7.41
N ALA A 539 -22.64 -2.70 -7.19
CA ALA A 539 -23.96 -2.50 -6.61
C ALA A 539 -23.99 -2.88 -5.12
N LEU A 540 -24.19 -1.87 -4.27
CA LEU A 540 -24.39 -1.96 -2.83
C LEU A 540 -25.86 -1.66 -2.48
N PRO A 541 -26.35 -2.00 -1.27
CA PRO A 541 -27.76 -1.81 -0.92
C PRO A 541 -28.34 -0.43 -1.20
N LYS A 542 -27.58 0.65 -1.05
CA LYS A 542 -28.03 2.04 -1.30
C LYS A 542 -27.20 2.80 -2.32
N HIS A 543 -26.12 2.21 -2.82
CA HIS A 543 -25.15 2.89 -3.67
C HIS A 543 -24.80 2.03 -4.87
N LEU A 544 -24.69 2.63 -6.04
CA LEU A 544 -24.14 2.00 -7.23
C LEU A 544 -22.96 2.85 -7.70
N LYS A 545 -21.81 2.20 -7.89
CA LYS A 545 -20.63 2.84 -8.46
C LYS A 545 -20.37 2.28 -9.85
N ILE A 546 -20.03 3.15 -10.79
CA ILE A 546 -19.64 2.77 -12.14
C ILE A 546 -18.23 3.29 -12.39
N HIS A 547 -17.27 2.36 -12.46
CA HIS A 547 -15.88 2.64 -12.78
C HIS A 547 -15.68 2.41 -14.26
N SER A 548 -15.01 3.33 -14.94
CA SER A 548 -14.79 3.17 -16.37
C SER A 548 -13.49 3.83 -16.81
N TYR A 549 -12.88 3.23 -17.82
CA TYR A 549 -11.80 3.83 -18.57
C TYR A 549 -11.93 3.37 -20.01
N TYR A 550 -12.21 4.29 -20.93
CA TYR A 550 -12.34 4.00 -22.35
C TYR A 550 -11.42 4.87 -23.18
N ARG A 551 -10.83 4.27 -24.20
CA ARG A 551 -10.13 4.94 -25.29
C ARG A 551 -10.68 4.45 -26.61
N LEU A 552 -11.34 5.35 -27.32
CA LEU A 552 -11.82 5.15 -28.68
C LEU A 552 -10.65 5.30 -29.65
N LEU A 553 -10.48 4.28 -30.50
CA LEU A 553 -9.42 4.21 -31.51
C LEU A 553 -9.94 4.48 -32.93
N ASP A 554 -11.26 4.51 -33.10
CA ASP A 554 -11.93 4.88 -34.35
C ASP A 554 -12.73 6.18 -34.16
N PRO A 555 -12.15 7.35 -34.44
CA PRO A 555 -12.82 8.64 -34.30
C PRO A 555 -14.09 8.77 -35.16
N GLN A 556 -14.21 8.01 -36.26
CA GLN A 556 -15.38 8.11 -37.15
C GLN A 556 -16.64 7.55 -36.49
N ARG A 557 -16.49 6.63 -35.54
CA ARG A 557 -17.61 6.01 -34.80
C ARG A 557 -17.85 6.66 -33.42
N GLU A 558 -17.29 7.83 -33.15
CA GLU A 558 -17.42 8.51 -31.84
C GLU A 558 -18.88 8.78 -31.46
N GLN A 559 -19.71 9.21 -32.41
CA GLN A 559 -21.12 9.50 -32.13
C GLN A 559 -21.90 8.23 -31.73
N GLU A 560 -21.63 7.11 -32.42
CA GLU A 560 -22.20 5.80 -32.09
C GLU A 560 -21.71 5.31 -30.72
N PHE A 561 -20.39 5.40 -30.48
CA PHE A 561 -19.76 5.02 -29.22
C PHE A 561 -20.36 5.78 -28.03
N ARG A 562 -20.48 7.11 -28.14
CA ARG A 562 -21.10 7.95 -27.13
C ARG A 562 -22.56 7.58 -26.89
N SER A 563 -23.31 7.30 -27.96
CA SER A 563 -24.72 6.91 -27.85
C SER A 563 -24.89 5.59 -27.09
N LEU A 564 -24.05 4.59 -27.38
CA LEU A 564 -24.07 3.31 -26.66
C LEU A 564 -23.79 3.49 -25.16
N LEU A 565 -22.77 4.29 -24.79
CA LEU A 565 -22.48 4.59 -23.39
C LEU A 565 -23.64 5.32 -22.69
N SER A 566 -24.30 6.28 -23.34
CA SER A 566 -25.46 6.97 -22.76
C SER A 566 -26.66 6.03 -22.57
N ARG A 567 -26.86 5.08 -23.48
CA ARG A 567 -27.93 4.08 -23.38
C ARG A 567 -27.64 3.07 -22.28
N MET A 568 -26.38 2.74 -22.03
CA MET A 568 -26.00 1.92 -20.89
C MET A 568 -26.35 2.62 -19.58
N LEU A 569 -26.03 3.91 -19.44
CA LEU A 569 -26.43 4.70 -18.26
C LEU A 569 -27.95 4.77 -18.09
N ALA A 570 -28.72 4.90 -19.17
CA ALA A 570 -30.18 4.87 -19.09
C ALA A 570 -30.74 3.50 -18.66
N ALA A 571 -30.02 2.41 -18.93
CA ALA A 571 -30.39 1.06 -18.54
C ALA A 571 -29.96 0.68 -17.10
N VAL A 572 -29.21 1.55 -16.41
CA VAL A 572 -28.75 1.30 -15.03
C VAL A 572 -29.91 1.08 -14.05
N SER A 573 -31.07 1.68 -14.30
CA SER A 573 -32.26 1.48 -13.46
C SER A 573 -32.81 0.04 -13.50
N GLN A 574 -32.36 -0.77 -14.46
CA GLN A 574 -32.74 -2.18 -14.60
C GLN A 574 -31.82 -3.11 -13.81
N ILE A 575 -30.72 -2.62 -13.23
CA ILE A 575 -29.78 -3.43 -12.46
C ILE A 575 -30.48 -3.90 -11.17
N GLU A 576 -30.67 -5.20 -11.07
CA GLU A 576 -31.21 -5.89 -9.90
C GLU A 576 -30.12 -6.73 -9.23
N GLY A 577 -30.23 -6.91 -7.92
CA GLY A 577 -29.23 -7.64 -7.13
C GLY A 577 -28.09 -6.77 -6.61
N LEU A 578 -27.17 -7.41 -5.91
CA LEU A 578 -26.01 -6.79 -5.26
C LEU A 578 -24.77 -7.57 -5.67
N GLY A 579 -23.63 -6.88 -5.73
CA GLY A 579 -22.37 -7.48 -6.13
C GLY A 579 -21.66 -6.63 -7.17
N VAL A 580 -20.74 -7.24 -7.90
CA VAL A 580 -19.91 -6.56 -8.89
C VAL A 580 -19.88 -7.35 -10.19
N SER A 581 -19.84 -6.65 -11.32
CA SER A 581 -19.59 -7.25 -12.64
C SER A 581 -18.71 -6.31 -13.47
N GLY A 582 -17.73 -6.90 -14.18
CA GLY A 582 -16.62 -6.18 -14.76
C GLY A 582 -16.25 -6.66 -16.16
N PHE A 583 -16.18 -5.73 -17.10
CA PHE A 583 -15.88 -6.01 -18.49
C PHE A 583 -14.58 -5.30 -18.87
N MET A 584 -13.63 -6.05 -19.43
CA MET A 584 -12.34 -5.52 -19.89
C MET A 584 -12.05 -5.91 -21.34
N LYS A 585 -11.67 -4.92 -22.15
CA LYS A 585 -11.14 -5.10 -23.51
C LYS A 585 -9.77 -4.44 -23.63
N MET A 586 -8.76 -5.28 -23.78
CA MET A 586 -7.37 -4.84 -23.85
C MET A 586 -7.00 -4.34 -25.26
N PRO A 587 -6.18 -3.28 -25.37
CA PRO A 587 -5.73 -2.72 -26.66
C PRO A 587 -4.99 -3.72 -27.53
N TYR A 588 -4.05 -4.43 -26.90
CA TYR A 588 -3.05 -5.26 -27.51
C TYR A 588 -2.89 -6.46 -26.58
N LYS A 589 -3.22 -7.66 -27.07
CA LYS A 589 -2.93 -8.89 -26.32
C LYS A 589 -1.47 -9.27 -26.57
N ASP A 590 -0.57 -8.52 -25.96
CA ASP A 590 0.86 -8.85 -25.89
C ASP A 590 1.09 -9.80 -24.71
N THR A 591 0.54 -11.01 -24.82
CA THR A 591 0.67 -12.03 -23.78
C THR A 591 2.13 -12.40 -23.62
N ARG A 592 2.73 -12.01 -22.48
CA ARG A 592 4.10 -12.38 -22.14
C ARG A 592 4.10 -13.70 -21.39
N PHE A 593 4.87 -14.65 -21.89
CA PHE A 593 5.11 -15.93 -21.22
C PHE A 593 6.40 -15.86 -20.40
N PHE A 594 6.34 -16.38 -19.18
CA PHE A 594 7.49 -16.53 -18.29
C PHE A 594 7.52 -17.93 -17.70
N THR A 595 8.71 -18.54 -17.68
CA THR A 595 8.92 -19.78 -16.94
C THR A 595 8.84 -19.54 -15.44
N HIS A 596 8.38 -20.55 -14.69
CA HIS A 596 8.44 -20.54 -13.24
C HIS A 596 9.87 -20.33 -12.75
N LEU A 597 9.99 -19.57 -11.66
CA LEU A 597 11.25 -19.28 -11.02
C LEU A 597 11.00 -19.13 -9.53
N GLU A 598 11.39 -20.15 -8.76
CA GLU A 598 11.19 -20.18 -7.31
C GLU A 598 11.92 -19.06 -6.59
N ARG A 599 13.11 -18.69 -7.07
CA ARG A 599 14.00 -17.74 -6.39
C ARG A 599 14.85 -16.95 -7.39
N GLN A 600 14.91 -15.63 -7.22
CA GLN A 600 15.84 -14.78 -7.98
C GLN A 600 17.30 -15.14 -7.66
N PRO A 601 18.19 -15.14 -8.66
CA PRO A 601 19.60 -15.48 -8.45
C PRO A 601 20.27 -14.46 -7.53
N GLU A 602 21.31 -14.92 -6.81
CA GLU A 602 22.10 -14.05 -5.94
C GLU A 602 22.78 -12.95 -6.75
N HIS A 603 22.72 -11.72 -6.23
CA HIS A 603 23.35 -10.55 -6.79
C HIS A 603 23.78 -9.65 -5.64
N PHE A 604 25.08 -9.69 -5.32
CA PHE A 604 25.65 -8.94 -4.20
C PHE A 604 26.33 -7.66 -4.66
N TYR A 605 26.49 -6.74 -3.71
CA TYR A 605 27.31 -5.54 -3.89
C TYR A 605 28.74 -5.92 -4.32
N PRO A 606 29.34 -5.25 -5.33
CA PRO A 606 30.65 -5.60 -5.85
C PRO A 606 31.75 -5.42 -4.80
N LYS A 607 32.75 -6.32 -4.83
CA LYS A 607 33.89 -6.29 -3.90
C LYS A 607 34.75 -5.04 -4.06
N ASP A 608 34.98 -4.59 -5.29
CA ASP A 608 35.61 -3.30 -5.60
C ASP A 608 34.62 -2.39 -6.34
N PRO A 609 33.91 -1.50 -5.64
CA PRO A 609 32.93 -0.63 -6.26
C PRO A 609 33.57 0.46 -7.14
N LYS A 610 34.82 0.87 -6.88
CA LYS A 610 35.51 1.87 -7.71
C LYS A 610 35.89 1.27 -9.05
N GLU A 611 36.40 0.05 -9.05
CA GLU A 611 36.68 -0.69 -10.27
C GLU A 611 35.39 -0.97 -11.06
N TYR A 612 34.30 -1.33 -10.36
CA TYR A 612 32.99 -1.51 -10.99
C TYR A 612 32.52 -0.24 -11.72
N VAL A 613 32.58 0.93 -11.05
CA VAL A 613 32.22 2.21 -11.67
C VAL A 613 33.08 2.51 -12.89
N ARG A 614 34.40 2.28 -12.81
CA ARG A 614 35.32 2.47 -13.95
C ARG A 614 34.97 1.56 -15.13
N LYS A 615 34.66 0.29 -14.89
CA LYS A 615 34.28 -0.68 -15.93
C LYS A 615 32.93 -0.33 -16.56
N SER A 616 31.96 0.11 -15.76
CA SER A 616 30.62 0.50 -16.21
C SER A 616 30.60 1.84 -16.98
N ALA A 617 31.63 2.68 -16.83
CA ALA A 617 31.78 3.94 -17.57
C ALA A 617 32.43 3.78 -18.96
N LEU A 618 32.97 2.60 -19.29
CA LEU A 618 33.53 2.33 -20.62
C LEU A 618 32.38 2.10 -21.63
N PRO A 619 32.39 2.76 -22.80
CA PRO A 619 31.39 2.49 -23.83
C PRO A 619 31.44 1.02 -24.23
N ALA A 620 30.27 0.40 -24.38
CA ALA A 620 30.17 -0.98 -24.86
C ALA A 620 30.93 -1.10 -26.19
N PRO A 621 31.72 -2.17 -26.40
CA PRO A 621 32.40 -2.37 -27.67
C PRO A 621 31.37 -2.36 -28.80
N PRO A 622 31.67 -1.74 -29.95
CA PRO A 622 30.76 -1.73 -31.09
C PRO A 622 30.42 -3.17 -31.45
N ARG A 623 29.11 -3.48 -31.46
CA ARG A 623 28.58 -4.79 -31.88
C ARG A 623 28.73 -5.00 -33.37
#